data_AF-A0A518ANG2-F1
#
_entry.id   AF-A0A518ANG2-F1
#
_cell.length_a   1.000
_cell.length_b   1.000
_cell.length_c   1.000
_cell.angle_alpha   90.00
_cell.angle_beta   90.00
_cell.angle_gamma   90.00
#
_symmetry.space_group_name_H-M   'P 1'
#
loop_
_entity.id
_entity.type
_entity.pdbx_description
1 polymer ?
#
loop_
_entity_poly.entity_id
_entity_poly.type
_entity_poly.pdbx_seq_one_letter_code
_entity_poly.pdbx_strand_id
1 'polypeptide(L)'
;MLESPLVAVVLLPILWFVSEFQDKRWPRILLGIGAIGMSYLVASAVGGVQSLGDNAYFGNASQQLVDTTVTQLEADNAEQVLKELKTLQDKYHPTYENRADYEELVEEYSQSFAEDSPAETTDGEPAEE
;
A
#
# COMPACT_ATOMS: atom_id res chain seq x y z
N MET A 1 -8.97 -13.87 17.58
CA MET A 1 -10.22 -13.08 17.39
C MET A 1 -10.70 -13.02 15.94
N LEU A 2 -9.86 -13.32 14.93
CA LEU A 2 -10.26 -13.37 13.51
C LEU A 2 -11.05 -14.64 13.10
N GLU A 3 -11.03 -15.68 13.93
CA GLU A 3 -11.63 -16.99 13.60
C GLU A 3 -13.16 -16.97 13.68
N SER A 4 -13.72 -16.19 14.61
CA SER A 4 -15.16 -16.10 14.85
C SER A 4 -15.99 -15.64 13.63
N PRO A 5 -15.61 -14.60 12.86
CA PRO A 5 -16.36 -14.20 11.67
C PRO A 5 -16.23 -15.19 10.50
N LEU A 6 -15.08 -15.84 10.33
CA LEU A 6 -14.88 -16.87 9.31
C LEU A 6 -15.75 -18.10 9.59
N VAL A 7 -15.78 -18.53 10.85
CA VAL A 7 -16.66 -19.62 11.30
C VAL A 7 -18.13 -19.24 11.09
N ALA A 8 -18.52 -18.00 11.40
CA ALA A 8 -19.90 -17.52 11.17
C ALA A 8 -20.27 -17.49 9.67
N VAL A 9 -19.36 -17.10 8.77
CA VAL A 9 -19.58 -17.12 7.31
C VAL A 9 -19.87 -18.52 6.80
N VAL A 10 -19.26 -19.55 7.37
CA VAL A 10 -19.49 -20.94 6.96
C VAL A 10 -20.72 -21.53 7.65
N LEU A 11 -20.91 -21.25 8.93
CA LEU A 11 -22.01 -21.81 9.71
C LEU A 11 -23.37 -21.20 9.38
N LEU A 12 -23.46 -19.91 9.05
CA LEU A 12 -24.74 -19.25 8.71
C LEU A 12 -25.42 -19.86 7.47
N PRO A 13 -24.73 -20.09 6.33
CA PRO A 13 -25.30 -20.80 5.19
C PRO A 13 -25.70 -22.23 5.50
N ILE A 14 -24.93 -22.95 6.32
CA ILE A 14 -25.24 -24.32 6.74
C ILE A 14 -26.50 -24.32 7.61
N LEU A 15 -26.60 -23.43 8.59
CA LEU A 15 -27.77 -23.29 9.45
C LEU A 15 -29.00 -22.84 8.66
N TRP A 16 -28.83 -21.94 7.69
CA TRP A 16 -29.88 -21.55 6.77
C TRP A 16 -30.38 -22.74 5.93
N PHE A 17 -29.47 -23.55 5.39
CA PHE A 17 -29.81 -24.75 4.64
C PHE A 17 -30.53 -25.79 5.51
N VAL A 18 -30.08 -26.01 6.74
CA VAL A 18 -30.76 -26.90 7.71
C VAL A 18 -32.15 -26.36 8.08
N SER A 19 -32.33 -25.04 8.13
CA SER A 19 -33.63 -24.43 8.43
C SER A 19 -34.68 -24.63 7.34
N GLU A 20 -34.28 -24.94 6.10
CA GLU A 20 -35.19 -25.24 5.00
C GLU A 20 -36.00 -26.52 5.25
N PHE A 21 -35.49 -27.43 6.09
CA PHE A 21 -36.17 -28.66 6.48
C PHE A 21 -37.13 -28.50 7.67
N GLN A 22 -37.32 -27.27 8.17
CA GLN A 22 -38.26 -26.95 9.25
C GLN A 22 -39.44 -26.14 8.70
N ASP A 23 -40.68 -26.45 9.13
CA ASP A 23 -41.90 -25.72 8.71
C ASP A 23 -41.94 -24.23 9.14
N LYS A 24 -40.98 -23.79 9.96
CA LYS A 24 -40.94 -22.43 10.50
C LYS A 24 -40.36 -21.48 9.46
N ARG A 25 -41.23 -20.70 8.81
CA ARG A 25 -40.87 -19.70 7.78
C ARG A 25 -39.91 -18.60 8.26
N TRP A 26 -40.02 -18.17 9.52
CA TRP A 26 -39.26 -17.05 10.08
C TRP A 26 -37.74 -17.31 10.23
N PRO A 27 -37.28 -18.41 10.84
CA PRO A 27 -35.84 -18.68 10.96
C PRO A 27 -35.14 -18.76 9.61
N ARG A 28 -35.81 -19.30 8.59
CA ARG A 28 -35.29 -19.32 7.20
C ARG A 28 -35.03 -17.92 6.64
N ILE A 29 -35.94 -16.98 6.86
CA ILE A 29 -35.76 -15.60 6.36
C ILE A 29 -34.63 -14.90 7.14
N LEU A 30 -34.62 -15.02 8.46
CA LEU A 30 -33.59 -14.39 9.31
C LEU A 30 -32.19 -14.93 9.03
N LEU A 31 -32.05 -16.25 8.87
CA LEU A 31 -30.77 -16.88 8.56
C LEU A 31 -30.31 -16.54 7.13
N GLY A 32 -31.23 -16.44 6.17
CA GLY A 32 -30.91 -16.02 4.80
C GLY A 32 -30.40 -14.58 4.72
N ILE A 33 -31.09 -13.65 5.40
CA ILE A 33 -30.63 -12.26 5.51
C ILE A 33 -29.29 -12.19 6.24
N GLY A 34 -29.13 -12.96 7.32
CA GLY A 34 -27.88 -13.05 8.07
C GLY A 34 -26.71 -13.55 7.22
N ALA A 35 -26.92 -14.58 6.39
CA ALA A 35 -25.89 -15.12 5.51
C ALA A 35 -25.45 -14.11 4.44
N ILE A 36 -26.41 -13.43 3.81
CA ILE A 36 -26.12 -12.39 2.80
C ILE A 36 -25.38 -11.21 3.46
N GLY A 37 -25.88 -10.73 4.60
CA GLY A 37 -25.26 -9.64 5.34
C GLY A 37 -23.83 -9.97 5.79
N MET A 38 -23.60 -11.20 6.27
CA MET A 38 -22.27 -11.64 6.68
C MET A 38 -21.30 -11.72 5.49
N SER A 39 -21.78 -12.19 4.33
CA SER A 39 -20.97 -12.24 3.10
C SER A 39 -20.55 -10.83 2.66
N TYR A 40 -21.47 -9.87 2.74
CA TYR A 40 -21.18 -8.46 2.43
C TYR A 40 -20.20 -7.82 3.42
N LEU A 41 -20.34 -8.11 4.72
CA LEU A 41 -19.42 -7.61 5.75
C LEU A 41 -18.00 -8.12 5.52
N VAL A 42 -17.82 -9.41 5.21
CA VAL A 42 -16.50 -9.96 4.93
C VAL A 42 -15.90 -9.37 3.65
N ALA A 43 -16.69 -9.24 2.58
CA ALA A 43 -16.22 -8.59 1.35
C ALA A 43 -15.77 -7.13 1.61
N SER A 44 -16.55 -6.38 2.39
CA SER A 44 -16.23 -4.99 2.75
C SER A 44 -14.97 -4.90 3.63
N ALA A 45 -14.81 -5.81 4.59
CA ALA A 45 -13.63 -5.86 5.44
C ALA A 45 -12.37 -6.21 4.64
N VAL A 46 -12.43 -7.20 3.75
CA VAL A 46 -11.32 -7.59 2.89
C VAL A 46 -10.96 -6.47 1.92
N GLY A 47 -11.95 -5.86 1.25
CA GLY A 47 -11.74 -4.73 0.36
C GLY A 47 -11.15 -3.51 1.09
N GLY A 48 -11.61 -3.24 2.32
CA GLY A 48 -11.05 -2.20 3.18
C GLY A 48 -9.57 -2.44 3.50
N VAL A 49 -9.22 -3.65 3.96
CA VAL A 49 -7.83 -4.00 4.27
C VAL A 49 -6.94 -3.94 3.03
N GLN A 50 -7.41 -4.43 1.88
CA GLN A 50 -6.68 -4.31 0.61
C GLN A 50 -6.43 -2.85 0.25
N SER A 51 -7.45 -2.00 0.34
CA SER A 51 -7.30 -0.56 0.04
C SER A 51 -6.31 0.14 0.98
N LEU A 52 -6.25 -0.25 2.26
CA LEU A 52 -5.27 0.27 3.21
C LEU A 52 -3.85 -0.20 2.87
N GLY A 53 -3.69 -1.47 2.48
CA GLY A 53 -2.40 -2.02 2.06
C GLY A 53 -1.88 -1.34 0.79
N ASP A 54 -2.74 -1.14 -0.21
CA ASP A 54 -2.39 -0.43 -1.44
C ASP A 54 -2.03 1.03 -1.16
N ASN A 55 -2.81 1.70 -0.31
CA ASN A 55 -2.54 3.09 0.06
C ASN A 55 -1.27 3.24 0.89
N ALA A 56 -0.93 2.26 1.73
CA ALA A 56 0.34 2.25 2.46
C ALA A 56 1.53 2.03 1.52
N TYR A 57 1.42 1.08 0.57
CA TYR A 57 2.46 0.75 -0.40
C TYR A 57 2.80 1.94 -1.31
N PHE A 58 1.79 2.57 -1.91
CA PHE A 58 2.04 3.74 -2.78
C PHE A 58 2.25 5.03 -2.00
N GLY A 59 1.65 5.16 -0.81
CA GLY A 59 1.66 6.40 -0.04
C GLY A 59 3.05 6.80 0.43
N ASN A 60 3.83 5.86 0.97
CA ASN A 60 5.18 6.14 1.45
C ASN A 60 6.12 6.51 0.28
N ALA A 61 6.18 5.67 -0.74
CA ALA A 61 6.99 5.92 -1.93
C ALA A 61 6.60 7.24 -2.63
N SER A 62 5.29 7.53 -2.77
CA SER A 62 4.86 8.80 -3.37
C SER A 62 5.29 10.01 -2.53
N GLN A 63 5.20 9.92 -1.20
CA GLN A 63 5.66 10.98 -0.31
C GLN A 63 7.16 11.20 -0.46
N GLN A 64 7.96 10.13 -0.42
CA GLN A 64 9.41 10.21 -0.58
C GLN A 64 9.83 10.80 -1.93
N LEU A 65 9.16 10.41 -3.01
CA LEU A 65 9.39 10.96 -4.35
C LEU A 65 9.12 12.47 -4.39
N VAL A 66 7.99 12.92 -3.84
CA VAL A 66 7.62 14.34 -3.80
C VAL A 66 8.60 15.13 -2.94
N ASP A 67 8.87 14.68 -1.72
CA ASP A 67 9.75 15.38 -0.76
C ASP A 67 11.18 15.51 -1.32
N THR A 68 11.72 14.44 -1.92
CA THR A 68 13.03 14.46 -2.55
C THR A 68 13.05 15.42 -3.75
N THR A 69 12.04 15.36 -4.61
CA THR A 69 11.94 16.22 -5.79
C THR A 69 11.89 17.70 -5.39
N VAL A 70 11.06 18.05 -4.40
CA VAL A 70 10.97 19.42 -3.90
C VAL A 70 12.31 19.86 -3.31
N THR A 71 12.93 19.05 -2.45
CA THR A 71 14.22 19.34 -1.82
C THR A 71 15.30 19.63 -2.87
N GLN A 72 15.38 18.82 -3.93
CA GLN A 72 16.38 18.97 -4.98
C GLN A 72 16.10 20.15 -5.91
N LEU A 73 14.83 20.46 -6.18
CA LEU A 73 14.46 21.67 -6.92
C LEU A 73 14.79 22.94 -6.12
N GLU A 74 14.60 22.93 -4.80
CA GLU A 74 15.00 24.03 -3.91
C GLU A 74 16.52 24.20 -3.83
N ALA A 75 17.28 23.12 -4.03
CA ALA A 75 18.74 23.13 -4.09
C ALA A 75 19.32 23.53 -5.48
N ASP A 76 18.48 24.01 -6.41
CA ASP A 76 18.85 24.38 -7.79
C ASP A 76 19.35 23.20 -8.66
N ASN A 77 19.07 21.95 -8.25
CA ASN A 77 19.46 20.73 -8.98
C ASN A 77 18.45 20.31 -10.06
N ALA A 78 17.77 21.28 -10.70
CA ALA A 78 16.64 21.03 -11.58
C ALA A 78 16.97 20.13 -12.80
N GLU A 79 18.18 20.24 -13.35
CA GLU A 79 18.63 19.40 -14.46
C GLU A 79 18.81 17.94 -14.06
N GLN A 80 19.36 17.70 -12.86
CA GLN A 80 19.55 16.36 -12.31
C GLN A 80 18.21 15.74 -11.94
N VAL A 81 17.31 16.50 -11.31
CA VAL A 81 15.92 16.08 -11.05
C VAL A 81 15.23 15.64 -12.33
N LEU A 82 15.33 16.44 -13.40
CA LEU A 82 14.71 16.11 -14.68
C LEU A 82 15.31 14.85 -15.30
N LYS A 83 16.62 14.63 -15.17
CA LYS A 83 17.30 13.43 -15.64
C LYS A 83 16.80 12.19 -14.89
N GLU A 84 16.81 12.22 -13.56
CA GLU A 84 16.44 11.05 -12.76
C GLU A 84 14.94 10.74 -12.82
N LEU A 85 14.08 11.76 -12.95
CA LEU A 85 12.65 11.55 -13.22
C LEU A 85 12.40 10.88 -14.58
N LYS A 86 13.22 11.19 -15.61
CA LYS A 86 13.13 10.49 -16.90
C LYS A 86 13.59 9.04 -16.77
N THR A 87 14.65 8.77 -16.02
CA THR A 87 15.10 7.40 -15.72
C THR A 87 13.99 6.61 -15.00
N LEU A 88 13.36 7.22 -13.98
CA LEU A 88 12.23 6.63 -13.27
C LEU A 88 11.06 6.34 -14.23
N GLN A 89 10.71 7.30 -15.10
CA GLN A 89 9.66 7.15 -16.10
C GLN A 89 9.92 5.98 -17.06
N ASP A 90 11.17 5.83 -17.52
CA ASP A 90 11.56 4.76 -18.45
C ASP A 90 11.53 3.38 -17.79
N LYS A 91 11.80 3.29 -16.49
CA LYS A 91 11.76 2.03 -15.72
C LYS A 91 10.35 1.66 -15.25
N TYR A 92 9.49 2.66 -15.02
CA TYR A 92 8.17 2.45 -14.44
C TYR A 92 7.14 1.97 -15.49
N HIS A 93 6.98 0.66 -15.59
CA HIS A 93 6.02 0.00 -16.48
C HIS A 93 5.06 -0.91 -15.71
N PRO A 94 4.09 -0.34 -14.97
CA PRO A 94 3.12 -1.13 -14.22
C PRO A 94 2.22 -1.95 -15.16
N THR A 95 1.94 -3.18 -14.77
CA THR A 95 0.96 -4.06 -15.42
C THR A 95 -0.09 -4.48 -14.39
N TYR A 96 -1.18 -5.13 -14.85
CA TYR A 96 -2.20 -5.63 -13.93
C TYR A 96 -1.64 -6.67 -12.94
N GLU A 97 -0.62 -7.42 -13.35
CA GLU A 97 -0.01 -8.49 -12.55
C GLU A 97 1.24 -8.03 -11.78
N ASN A 98 1.85 -6.92 -12.18
CA ASN A 98 3.08 -6.41 -11.56
C ASN A 98 2.98 -4.90 -11.27
N ARG A 99 3.27 -4.52 -10.02
CA ARG A 99 3.34 -3.12 -9.54
C ARG A 99 4.65 -2.41 -9.90
N ALA A 100 5.47 -3.03 -10.75
CA ALA A 100 6.72 -2.52 -11.30
C ALA A 100 7.69 -2.00 -10.23
N ASP A 101 7.72 -2.66 -9.08
CA ASP A 101 8.64 -2.40 -7.97
C ASP A 101 8.75 -0.90 -7.62
N TYR A 102 7.60 -0.20 -7.64
CA TYR A 102 7.53 1.26 -7.48
C TYR A 102 8.30 1.80 -6.26
N GLU A 103 8.23 1.10 -5.13
CA GLU A 103 8.95 1.48 -3.90
C GLU A 103 10.47 1.46 -4.10
N GLU A 104 10.99 0.43 -4.75
CA GLU A 104 12.42 0.29 -5.07
C GLU A 104 12.88 1.35 -6.09
N LEU A 105 12.06 1.64 -7.11
CA LEU A 105 12.36 2.67 -8.10
C LEU A 105 12.41 4.07 -7.47
N VAL A 106 11.51 4.38 -6.53
CA VAL A 106 11.55 5.65 -5.79
C VAL A 106 12.75 5.69 -4.85
N GLU A 107 13.08 4.59 -4.19
CA GLU A 107 14.26 4.51 -3.34
C GLU A 107 15.55 4.77 -4.14
N GLU A 108 15.69 4.16 -5.32
CA GLU A 108 16.82 4.40 -6.24
C GLU A 108 16.89 5.88 -6.66
N TYR A 109 15.73 6.47 -7.00
CA TYR A 109 15.65 7.90 -7.31
C TYR A 109 16.14 8.75 -6.13
N SER A 110 15.70 8.48 -4.91
CA SER A 110 16.12 9.22 -3.72
C SER A 110 17.61 9.04 -3.40
N GLN A 111 18.15 7.84 -3.58
CA GLN A 111 19.56 7.55 -3.35
C GLN A 111 20.48 8.24 -4.35
N SER A 112 20.05 8.43 -5.60
CA SER A 112 20.87 9.11 -6.64
C SER A 112 21.29 10.54 -6.28
N PHE A 113 20.60 11.18 -5.34
CA PHE A 113 20.95 12.51 -4.83
C PHE A 113 21.72 12.47 -3.50
N ALA A 114 21.69 11.35 -2.79
CA ALA A 114 22.45 11.16 -1.55
C ALA A 114 23.94 10.91 -1.85
N GLU A 115 24.26 10.27 -2.97
CA GLU A 115 25.64 10.00 -3.41
C GLU A 115 26.37 11.26 -3.91
N ASP A 116 25.63 12.29 -4.36
CA ASP A 116 26.20 13.55 -4.87
C ASP A 116 26.38 14.65 -3.80
N SER A 117 26.03 14.38 -2.53
CA SER A 117 26.43 15.25 -1.42
C SER A 117 27.87 14.93 -1.01
N PRO A 118 28.87 15.77 -1.33
CA PRO A 118 30.23 15.50 -0.93
C PRO A 118 30.30 15.53 0.59
N ALA A 119 30.81 14.44 1.17
CA ALA A 119 31.23 14.42 2.56
C ALA A 119 32.15 15.63 2.81
N GLU A 120 31.68 16.55 3.63
CA GLU A 120 32.42 17.68 4.17
C GLU A 120 33.63 17.11 4.93
N THR A 121 34.73 16.91 4.19
CA THR A 121 36.02 16.56 4.78
C THR A 121 36.56 17.88 5.30
N THR A 122 36.30 18.13 6.58
CA THR A 122 36.87 19.23 7.34
C THR A 122 38.39 19.12 7.25
N ASP A 123 38.96 19.95 6.38
CA ASP A 123 40.39 20.14 6.25
C ASP A 123 40.98 20.52 7.61
N GLY A 124 42.05 19.81 7.97
CA GLY A 124 42.71 19.89 9.26
C GLY A 124 43.10 21.32 9.63
N GLU A 125 42.59 21.74 10.78
CA GLU A 125 43.04 22.90 11.54
C GLU A 125 44.56 22.79 11.81
N PRO A 126 45.39 23.77 11.40
CA PRO A 126 46.82 23.71 11.67
C PRO A 126 47.10 23.94 13.16
N ALA A 127 48.02 23.14 13.70
CA ALA A 127 48.46 23.19 15.09
C ALA A 127 48.96 24.59 15.48
N GLU A 128 48.38 25.13 16.55
CA GLU A 128 48.85 26.34 17.22
C GLU A 128 50.26 26.15 17.81
N GLU A 129 51.01 27.25 17.80
CA GLU A 129 52.44 27.41 18.15
C GLU A 129 52.82 27.07 19.60
#